data_AF-A0A6B3GAZ3-F1
#
_entry.id   AF-A0A6B3GAZ3-F1
#
_cell.length_a   1.000
_cell.length_b   1.000
_cell.length_c   1.000
_cell.angle_alpha   90.00
_cell.angle_beta   90.00
_cell.angle_gamma   90.00
#
_symmetry.space_group_name_H-M   'P 1'
#
loop_
_entity.id
_entity.type
_entity.pdbx_description
1 polymer ?
#
loop_
_entity_poly.entity_id
_entity_poly.type
_entity_poly.pdbx_seq_one_letter_code
_entity_poly.pdbx_strand_id
1 'polypeptide(L)'
;MNGVDSTALVIAARNGDRAAGERLAAQYLPLVYNVVGRALNGHPDVDDVVQETMLRALSGLPALRDPARFRSWLVAIAMNQVRSRWSNLGHRPAPLEETNEPADPAADFVDLTILRLELSGQRRETAEATRWLD
;
A
#
# COMPACT_ATOMS: atom_id res chain seq x y z
N MET A 1 -6.66 14.97 -8.55
CA MET A 1 -7.62 15.13 -7.45
C MET A 1 -6.93 15.87 -6.32
N ASN A 2 -7.50 16.99 -5.87
CA ASN A 2 -6.85 17.93 -4.95
C ASN A 2 -6.54 17.26 -3.60
N GLY A 3 -5.28 17.33 -3.15
CA GLY A 3 -4.83 16.69 -1.90
C GLY A 3 -5.62 17.12 -0.66
N VAL A 4 -6.24 18.30 -0.68
CA VAL A 4 -7.11 18.82 0.39
C VAL A 4 -8.38 17.99 0.56
N ASP A 5 -8.98 17.54 -0.55
CA ASP A 5 -10.23 16.77 -0.56
C ASP A 5 -10.00 15.35 -0.05
N SER A 6 -8.83 14.78 -0.38
CA SER A 6 -8.37 13.49 0.17
C SER A 6 -8.16 13.55 1.68
N THR A 7 -7.57 14.62 2.21
CA THR A 7 -7.32 14.76 3.66
C THR A 7 -8.63 14.90 4.45
N ALA A 8 -9.60 15.68 3.96
CA ALA A 8 -10.89 15.82 4.60
C ALA A 8 -11.66 14.48 4.66
N LEU A 9 -11.60 13.69 3.59
CA LEU A 9 -12.19 12.35 3.54
C LEU A 9 -11.56 11.41 4.58
N VAL A 10 -10.22 11.44 4.72
CA VAL A 10 -9.50 10.66 5.73
C VAL A 10 -9.92 11.06 7.15
N ILE A 11 -10.07 12.36 7.43
CA ILE A 11 -10.52 12.85 8.75
C ILE A 11 -11.93 12.34 9.06
N ALA A 12 -12.86 12.43 8.10
CA ALA A 12 -14.23 11.96 8.31
C ALA A 12 -14.27 10.45 8.58
N ALA A 13 -13.58 9.66 7.77
CA ALA A 13 -13.48 8.22 7.96
C ALA A 13 -12.84 7.84 9.31
N ARG A 14 -11.76 8.55 9.70
CA ARG A 14 -11.09 8.37 11.00
C ARG A 14 -12.04 8.63 12.18
N ASN A 15 -12.94 9.60 12.05
CA ASN A 15 -13.91 9.95 13.08
C ASN A 15 -15.15 9.03 13.09
N GLY A 16 -15.15 7.95 12.31
CA GLY A 16 -16.21 6.93 12.32
C GLY A 16 -17.31 7.12 11.26
N ASP A 17 -17.16 8.06 10.32
CA ASP A 17 -18.08 8.16 9.18
C ASP A 17 -17.90 6.95 8.25
N ARG A 18 -18.87 6.03 8.29
CA ARG A 18 -18.87 4.81 7.49
C ARG A 18 -18.86 5.08 5.98
N ALA A 19 -19.61 6.07 5.51
CA ALA A 19 -19.69 6.40 4.10
C ALA A 19 -18.35 7.02 3.61
N ALA A 20 -17.70 7.82 4.47
CA ALA A 20 -16.35 8.29 4.20
C ALA A 20 -15.35 7.13 4.15
N GLY A 21 -15.46 6.15 5.05
CA GLY A 21 -14.63 4.93 5.04
C GLY A 21 -14.77 4.12 3.76
N GLU A 22 -15.99 3.90 3.28
CA GLU A 22 -16.26 3.19 2.02
C GLU A 22 -15.70 3.94 0.80
N ARG A 23 -15.89 5.26 0.75
CA ARG A 23 -15.32 6.11 -0.31
C ARG A 23 -13.79 6.09 -0.28
N LEU A 24 -13.21 6.16 0.91
CA LEU A 24 -11.76 6.10 1.10
C LEU A 24 -11.22 4.74 0.62
N ALA A 25 -11.89 3.65 0.97
CA ALA A 25 -11.52 2.32 0.51
C ALA A 25 -11.58 2.22 -1.02
N ALA A 26 -12.70 2.62 -1.64
CA ALA A 26 -12.87 2.60 -3.09
C ALA A 26 -11.83 3.46 -3.83
N GLN A 27 -11.48 4.63 -3.28
CA GLN A 27 -10.51 5.54 -3.88
C GLN A 27 -9.08 4.96 -3.88
N TYR A 28 -8.70 4.22 -2.84
CA TYR A 28 -7.32 3.76 -2.66
C TYR A 28 -7.10 2.28 -2.99
N LEU A 29 -8.17 1.50 -3.18
CA LEU A 29 -8.08 0.10 -3.59
C LEU A 29 -7.21 -0.10 -4.85
N PRO A 30 -7.33 0.72 -5.93
CA PRO A 30 -6.46 0.59 -7.11
C PRO A 30 -4.97 0.81 -6.81
N LEU A 31 -4.64 1.72 -5.88
CA LEU A 31 -3.25 1.95 -5.47
C LEU A 31 -2.67 0.71 -4.80
N VAL A 32 -3.43 0.10 -3.89
CA VAL A 32 -2.99 -1.11 -3.17
C VAL A 32 -2.81 -2.27 -4.15
N TYR A 33 -3.76 -2.47 -5.07
CA TYR A 33 -3.64 -3.46 -6.14
C TYR A 33 -2.36 -3.27 -6.97
N ASN A 34 -2.04 -2.04 -7.36
CA ASN A 34 -0.83 -1.75 -8.14
C ASN A 34 0.46 -2.06 -7.36
N VAL A 35 0.53 -1.63 -6.10
CA VAL A 35 1.71 -1.85 -5.24
C VAL A 35 1.91 -3.35 -4.99
N VAL A 36 0.87 -4.04 -4.53
CA VAL A 36 0.93 -5.47 -4.20
C VAL A 36 1.13 -6.30 -5.45
N GLY A 37 0.40 -6.03 -6.53
CA GLY A 37 0.50 -6.74 -7.80
C GLY A 37 1.90 -6.65 -8.41
N ARG A 38 2.55 -5.47 -8.33
CA ARG A 38 3.94 -5.36 -8.77
C ARG A 38 4.89 -6.11 -7.84
N ALA A 39 4.72 -5.96 -6.52
CA ALA A 39 5.62 -6.58 -5.55
C ALA A 39 5.56 -8.11 -5.56
N LEU A 40 4.38 -8.69 -5.83
CA LEU A 40 4.18 -10.15 -5.96
C LEU A 40 4.30 -10.66 -7.40
N ASN A 41 4.58 -9.79 -8.38
CA ASN A 41 4.70 -10.13 -9.79
C ASN A 41 3.54 -11.00 -10.33
N GLY A 42 2.30 -10.66 -9.95
CA GLY A 42 1.10 -11.39 -10.41
C GLY A 42 0.85 -12.73 -9.73
N HIS A 43 1.44 -12.99 -8.55
CA HIS A 43 1.16 -14.18 -7.75
C HIS A 43 -0.35 -14.31 -7.43
N PRO A 44 -0.92 -15.53 -7.32
CA PRO A 44 -2.33 -15.73 -6.97
C PRO A 44 -2.78 -15.07 -5.65
N ASP A 45 -1.85 -14.79 -4.74
CA ASP A 45 -2.14 -14.20 -3.43
C ASP A 45 -2.35 -12.68 -3.45
N VAL A 46 -2.31 -12.04 -4.61
CA VAL A 46 -2.48 -10.57 -4.72
C VAL A 46 -3.79 -10.14 -4.07
N ASP A 47 -4.90 -10.81 -4.36
CA ASP A 47 -6.22 -10.46 -3.82
C ASP A 47 -6.26 -10.59 -2.29
N ASP A 48 -5.66 -11.65 -1.74
CA ASP A 48 -5.61 -11.86 -0.29
C ASP A 48 -4.78 -10.78 0.42
N VAL A 49 -3.62 -10.44 -0.13
CA VAL A 49 -2.72 -9.42 0.44
C VAL A 49 -3.35 -8.02 0.33
N VAL A 50 -4.06 -7.73 -0.76
CA VAL A 50 -4.81 -6.48 -0.92
C VAL A 50 -5.93 -6.40 0.12
N GLN A 51 -6.74 -7.44 0.28
CA GLN A 51 -7.82 -7.47 1.26
C GLN A 51 -7.31 -7.24 2.69
N GLU A 52 -6.29 -8.00 3.12
CA GLU A 52 -5.70 -7.86 4.44
C GLU A 52 -5.11 -6.45 4.66
N THR A 53 -4.49 -5.88 3.63
CA THR A 53 -3.98 -4.50 3.68
C THR A 53 -5.11 -3.51 3.92
N MET A 54 -6.23 -3.63 3.20
CA MET A 54 -7.38 -2.72 3.33
C MET A 54 -8.05 -2.87 4.70
N LEU A 55 -8.20 -4.10 5.21
CA LEU A 55 -8.75 -4.36 6.55
C LEU A 55 -7.88 -3.74 7.64
N ARG A 56 -6.55 -3.89 7.56
CA ARG A 56 -5.60 -3.26 8.50
C ARG A 56 -5.60 -1.75 8.39
N ALA A 57 -5.69 -1.21 7.18
CA ALA A 57 -5.74 0.24 6.97
C ALA A 57 -7.02 0.85 7.54
N LEU A 58 -8.18 0.23 7.35
CA LEU A 58 -9.44 0.75 7.91
C LEU A 58 -9.47 0.61 9.43
N SER A 59 -9.01 -0.52 9.97
CA SER A 59 -8.97 -0.77 11.43
C SER A 59 -7.95 0.10 12.15
N GLY A 60 -6.81 0.39 11.51
CA GLY A 60 -5.74 1.24 12.05
C GLY A 60 -5.96 2.73 11.81
N LEU A 61 -6.96 3.12 11.00
CA LEU A 61 -7.21 4.50 10.63
C LEU A 61 -7.37 5.45 11.83
N PRO A 62 -8.08 5.08 12.93
CA PRO A 62 -8.18 5.91 14.14
C PRO A 62 -6.82 6.28 14.76
N ALA A 63 -5.80 5.45 14.58
CA ALA A 63 -4.46 5.67 15.11
C ALA A 63 -3.56 6.53 14.18
N LEU A 64 -4.03 6.90 12.99
CA LEU A 64 -3.29 7.74 12.06
C LEU A 64 -3.18 9.18 12.60
N ARG A 65 -1.96 9.56 13.00
CA ARG A 65 -1.64 10.87 13.59
C ARG A 65 -1.83 12.03 12.61
N ASP A 66 -1.35 11.86 11.39
CA ASP A 66 -1.45 12.86 10.32
C ASP A 66 -2.27 12.34 9.13
N PRO A 67 -3.52 12.82 8.96
CA PRO A 67 -4.37 12.46 7.83
C PRO A 67 -3.77 12.75 6.45
N ALA A 68 -2.90 13.76 6.32
CA ALA A 68 -2.26 14.08 5.04
C ALA A 68 -1.29 12.98 4.58
N ARG A 69 -0.82 12.14 5.51
CA ARG A 69 0.11 11.03 5.25
C ARG A 69 -0.57 9.69 4.99
N PHE A 70 -1.90 9.66 4.87
CA PHE A 70 -2.68 8.43 4.65
C PHE A 70 -2.15 7.60 3.48
N ARG A 71 -1.84 8.23 2.34
CA ARG A 71 -1.32 7.51 1.16
C ARG A 71 -0.02 6.77 1.47
N SER A 72 0.96 7.45 2.05
CA SER A 72 2.25 6.84 2.41
C SER A 72 2.09 5.76 3.48
N TRP A 73 1.22 6.00 4.46
CA TRP A 73 0.91 5.05 5.53
C TRP A 73 0.27 3.77 4.98
N LEU A 74 -0.68 3.90 4.04
CA LEU A 74 -1.31 2.78 3.37
C LEU A 74 -0.31 1.94 2.56
N VAL A 75 0.61 2.58 1.83
CA VAL A 75 1.66 1.88 1.10
C VAL A 75 2.59 1.13 2.06
N ALA A 76 2.91 1.70 3.23
CA ALA A 76 3.72 1.02 4.24
C ALA A 76 3.04 -0.27 4.75
N ILE A 77 1.73 -0.22 5.01
CA ILE A 77 0.95 -1.41 5.40
C ILE A 77 1.03 -2.47 4.30
N ALA A 78 0.80 -2.09 3.03
CA ALA A 78 0.85 -3.00 1.88
C ALA A 78 2.20 -3.72 1.79
N MET A 79 3.31 -2.98 1.92
CA MET A 79 4.66 -3.54 1.85
C MET A 79 4.98 -4.46 3.02
N ASN A 80 4.46 -4.16 4.22
CA ASN A 80 4.58 -5.05 5.36
C ASN A 80 3.81 -6.37 5.14
N GLN A 81 2.63 -6.32 4.53
CA GLN A 81 1.87 -7.52 4.18
C GLN A 81 2.59 -8.38 3.12
N VAL A 82 3.13 -7.75 2.08
CA VAL A 82 3.97 -8.45 1.08
C VAL A 82 5.16 -9.13 1.73
N ARG A 83 5.87 -8.44 2.63
CA ARG A 83 7.03 -9.01 3.36
C ARG A 83 6.62 -10.19 4.24
N SER A 84 5.51 -10.05 4.97
CA SER A 84 4.95 -11.13 5.80
C SER A 84 4.65 -12.37 4.95
N ARG A 85 4.04 -12.18 3.77
CA ARG A 85 3.75 -13.28 2.84
C ARG A 85 5.02 -14.00 2.38
N TRP A 86 6.07 -13.27 2.02
CA TRP A 86 7.35 -13.88 1.60
C TRP A 86 8.05 -14.64 2.73
N SER A 87 7.98 -14.13 3.96
CA SER A 87 8.52 -14.82 5.14
C SER A 87 7.79 -16.15 5.40
N ASN A 88 6.47 -16.15 5.29
CA ASN A 88 5.63 -17.34 5.47
C ASN A 88 5.84 -18.40 4.36
N LEU A 89 6.25 -17.98 3.16
CA LEU A 89 6.58 -18.87 2.03
C LEU A 89 8.02 -19.43 2.08
N GLY A 90 8.74 -19.28 3.20
CA GLY A 90 10.05 -19.91 3.43
C GLY A 90 11.28 -19.07 3.05
N HIS A 91 11.11 -17.80 2.68
CA HIS A 91 12.21 -16.87 2.40
C HIS A 91 12.44 -15.95 3.60
N ARG A 92 13.13 -16.44 4.65
CA ARG A 92 13.28 -15.71 5.93
C ARG A 92 14.26 -14.53 5.80
N PRO A 93 13.97 -13.38 6.47
CA PRO A 93 14.48 -13.18 7.81
C PRO A 93 13.36 -12.91 8.86
N ALA A 94 13.75 -13.10 10.12
CA ALA A 94 13.00 -13.41 11.33
C ALA A 94 11.81 -12.50 11.72
N PRO A 95 10.98 -12.91 12.71
CA PRO A 95 9.72 -12.27 13.07
C PRO A 95 9.95 -10.87 13.59
N LEU A 96 9.20 -9.91 13.05
CA LEU A 96 8.93 -8.68 13.77
C LEU A 96 7.75 -9.03 14.69
N GLU A 97 7.99 -8.99 16.00
CA GLU A 97 6.91 -8.89 16.98
C GLU A 97 5.86 -7.92 16.42
N GLU A 98 4.58 -8.34 16.40
CA GLU A 98 3.47 -7.44 16.13
C GLU A 98 3.42 -6.41 17.28
N THR A 99 4.31 -5.43 17.24
CA THR A 99 4.09 -4.19 17.96
C THR A 99 2.92 -3.54 17.26
N ASN A 100 1.84 -3.38 18.00
CA ASN A 100 0.76 -2.44 17.70
C ASN A 100 1.29 -0.99 17.84
N GLU A 101 2.49 -0.74 17.30
CA GLU A 101 3.10 0.58 17.26
C GLU A 101 2.39 1.37 16.16
N PRO A 102 1.89 2.58 16.47
CA PRO A 102 1.37 3.46 15.44
C PRO A 102 2.53 3.71 14.46
N ALA A 103 2.38 3.22 13.23
CA ALA A 103 3.38 3.34 12.18
C ALA A 103 3.70 4.83 11.91
N ASP A 104 4.75 5.33 12.56
CA ASP A 104 5.36 6.62 12.25
C ASP A 104 6.87 6.63 12.52
N PRO A 105 7.65 5.95 11.65
CA PRO A 105 8.98 6.46 11.28
C PRO A 105 9.30 6.29 9.78
N ALA A 106 8.30 6.07 8.93
CA ALA A 106 8.50 5.49 7.59
C ALA A 106 8.39 6.46 6.39
N ALA A 107 8.39 7.78 6.57
CA ALA A 107 8.25 8.72 5.44
C ALA A 107 9.36 8.50 4.38
N ASP A 108 10.63 8.49 4.82
CA ASP A 108 11.79 8.37 3.92
C ASP A 108 11.92 6.97 3.29
N PHE A 109 11.54 5.92 4.02
CA PHE A 109 11.58 4.54 3.52
C PHE A 109 10.46 4.26 2.51
N VAL A 110 9.29 4.88 2.69
CA VAL A 110 8.15 4.74 1.79
C VAL A 110 8.43 5.43 0.46
N ASP A 111 9.00 6.63 0.46
CA ASP A 111 9.36 7.34 -0.78
C ASP A 111 10.40 6.55 -1.58
N LEU A 112 11.42 5.98 -0.93
CA LEU A 112 12.38 5.08 -1.58
C LEU A 112 11.74 3.80 -2.12
N THR A 113 10.74 3.26 -1.42
CA THR A 113 10.02 2.05 -1.86
C THR A 113 9.12 2.35 -3.04
N ILE A 114 8.41 3.48 -3.02
CA ILE A 114 7.62 3.99 -4.15
C ILE A 114 8.53 4.24 -5.37
N LEU A 115 9.64 4.95 -5.18
CA LEU A 115 10.64 5.22 -6.23
C LEU A 115 11.22 3.92 -6.81
N ARG A 116 11.54 2.93 -5.97
CA ARG A 116 12.06 1.64 -6.41
C ARG A 116 11.02 0.82 -7.16
N LEU A 117 9.75 0.89 -6.74
CA LEU A 117 8.64 0.30 -7.49
C LEU A 117 8.49 1.02 -8.83
N GLU A 118 8.48 2.34 -8.91
CA GLU A 118 8.41 3.08 -10.19
C GLU A 118 9.53 2.66 -11.16
N LEU A 119 10.78 2.65 -10.69
CA LEU A 119 11.96 2.24 -11.47
C LEU A 119 11.92 0.79 -11.96
N SER A 120 11.28 -0.12 -11.23
CA SER A 120 11.17 -1.54 -11.65
C SER A 120 10.09 -1.79 -12.71
N GLY A 121 9.20 -0.83 -13.00
CA GLY A 121 8.23 -0.94 -14.12
C GLY A 121 8.73 -0.41 -15.43
N GLN A 122 9.64 0.56 -15.41
CA GLN A 122 10.25 1.11 -16.63
C GLN A 122 11.00 0.08 -17.47
N ARG A 123 11.35 -1.09 -16.90
CA ARG A 123 11.97 -2.19 -17.65
C ARG A 123 10.99 -3.05 -18.47
N ARG A 124 9.67 -2.91 -18.27
CA ARG A 124 8.66 -3.64 -19.07
C ARG A 124 8.19 -2.87 -20.30
N GLU A 125 8.12 -1.54 -20.25
CA GLU A 125 7.74 -0.73 -21.43
C GLU A 125 8.81 -0.74 -22.54
N THR A 126 10.10 -0.83 -22.18
CA THR A 126 11.18 -0.88 -23.19
C THR A 126 11.32 -2.24 -23.90
N ALA A 127 10.74 -3.31 -23.35
CA ALA A 127 10.71 -4.63 -23.97
C ALA A 127 9.51 -4.83 -24.91
N GLU A 128 8.47 -4.00 -24.79
CA GLU A 128 7.33 -4.00 -25.72
C GLU A 128 7.59 -3.09 -26.93
N ALA A 129 8.33 -1.99 -26.73
CA ALA A 129 8.70 -1.07 -27.83
C ALA A 129 9.68 -1.69 -28.85
N THR A 130 10.50 -2.67 -28.47
CA THR A 130 11.41 -3.38 -29.39
C THR A 130 10.75 -4.54 -30.13
N ARG A 131 9.59 -5.03 -29.69
CA ARG A 131 8.87 -6.14 -30.33
C ARG A 131 8.04 -5.72 -31.56
N TRP A 132 7.87 -4.41 -31.79
CA TRP A 132 7.15 -3.84 -32.94
C TRP A 132 8.10 -3.31 -34.04
N LEU A 133 9.41 -3.53 -33.91
CA LEU A 133 10.43 -3.09 -34.86
C LEU A 133 11.13 -4.24 -35.62
N ASP A 134 10.63 -5.47 -35.48
CA ASP A 134 10.91 -6.62 -36.35
C ASP A 134 9.62 -7.07 -37.06
#